data_AF-A0A3C0NQ32-F1
#
_entry.id   AF-A0A3C0NQ32-F1
#
_cell.length_a   1.000
_cell.length_b   1.000
_cell.length_c   1.000
_cell.angle_alpha   90.00
_cell.angle_beta   90.00
_cell.angle_gamma   90.00
#
_symmetry.space_group_name_H-M   'P 1'
#
loop_
_entity.id
_entity.type
_entity.pdbx_description
1 polymer ?
#
loop_
_entity_poly.entity_id
_entity_poly.type
_entity_poly.pdbx_seq_one_letter_code
_entity_poly.pdbx_strand_id
1 'polypeptide(L)'
;MYEVVKRDGKVVDFNINKIADAIKKAFDATKTEYNDSVIDFLALKVSADFLPKIRDGKVAVEDIQDSVEAVLSRGGYENVAKAYILYRKQREKLRNMKSTYLDYKDTVNKYLHVEDWRVKENSTVTYSVGGLILSNSGAITANYWLSEVYDEEIANAHRNCDIHLHDLSMLTGYCAGWSLKQLIKEGLGIP
;
A
#
# COMPACT_ATOMS: atom_id res chain seq x y z
N MET A 1 -23.79 -21.33 4.48
CA MET A 1 -22.35 -21.22 4.80
C MET A 1 -21.83 -20.05 3.99
N TYR A 2 -21.21 -19.05 4.62
CA TYR A 2 -20.76 -17.83 3.93
C TYR A 2 -19.29 -17.94 3.56
N GLU A 3 -18.90 -17.22 2.51
CA GLU A 3 -17.55 -17.20 1.96
C GLU A 3 -16.85 -15.87 2.28
N VAL A 4 -15.53 -15.90 2.33
CA VAL A 4 -14.69 -14.73 2.57
C VAL A 4 -13.99 -14.31 1.29
N VAL A 5 -14.21 -13.06 0.88
CA VAL A 5 -13.49 -12.43 -0.22
C VAL A 5 -12.15 -11.92 0.32
N LYS A 6 -11.07 -12.52 -0.16
CA LYS A 6 -9.70 -12.11 0.13
C LYS A 6 -9.34 -10.84 -0.63
N ARG A 7 -8.27 -10.18 -0.20
CA ARG A 7 -7.74 -8.95 -0.80
C ARG A 7 -7.32 -9.11 -2.26
N ASP A 8 -6.95 -10.32 -2.69
CA ASP A 8 -6.61 -10.67 -4.07
C ASP A 8 -7.83 -11.04 -4.91
N GLY A 9 -9.04 -10.84 -4.38
CA GLY A 9 -10.31 -11.19 -5.02
C GLY A 9 -10.68 -12.67 -4.91
N LYS A 10 -9.80 -13.54 -4.37
CA LYS A 10 -10.13 -14.96 -4.20
C LYS A 10 -11.22 -15.15 -3.16
N VAL A 11 -12.15 -16.05 -3.47
CA VAL A 11 -13.23 -16.45 -2.58
C VAL A 11 -12.85 -17.77 -1.92
N VAL A 12 -12.96 -17.84 -0.59
CA VAL A 12 -12.66 -19.05 0.19
C VAL A 12 -13.72 -19.28 1.25
N ASP A 13 -13.88 -20.53 1.68
CA ASP A 13 -14.81 -20.86 2.76
C ASP A 13 -14.44 -20.16 4.07
N PHE A 14 -15.46 -19.70 4.78
CA PHE A 14 -15.30 -19.13 6.11
C PHE A 14 -14.80 -20.19 7.10
N ASN A 15 -13.78 -19.82 7.88
CA ASN A 15 -13.26 -20.66 8.95
C ASN A 15 -13.01 -19.80 10.20
N ILE A 16 -13.81 -20.05 11.24
CA ILE A 16 -13.75 -19.30 12.51
C ILE A 16 -12.41 -19.45 13.23
N ASN A 17 -11.70 -20.57 13.04
CA ASN A 17 -10.39 -20.79 13.66
C ASN A 17 -9.36 -19.76 13.18
N LYS A 18 -9.50 -19.22 11.97
CA LYS A 18 -8.64 -18.13 11.48
C LYS A 18 -8.81 -16.84 12.28
N ILE A 19 -10.01 -16.59 12.81
CA ILE A 19 -10.28 -15.44 13.69
C ILE A 19 -9.69 -15.72 15.06
N ALA A 20 -9.95 -16.90 15.63
CA ALA A 20 -9.39 -17.32 16.91
C ALA A 20 -7.86 -17.22 16.91
N ASP A 21 -7.18 -17.77 15.90
CA ASP A 21 -5.72 -17.71 15.76
C ASP A 21 -5.19 -16.26 15.69
N ALA A 22 -5.92 -15.38 15.00
CA ALA A 22 -5.53 -13.98 14.87
C ALA A 22 -5.68 -13.22 16.21
N ILE A 23 -6.73 -13.54 16.97
CA ILE A 23 -6.95 -13.01 18.31
C ILE A 23 -5.86 -13.54 19.27
N LYS A 24 -5.59 -14.85 19.31
CA LYS A 24 -4.52 -15.46 20.15
C LYS A 24 -3.19 -14.74 19.97
N LYS A 25 -2.77 -14.53 18.71
CA LYS A 25 -1.53 -13.82 18.39
C LYS A 25 -1.47 -12.41 18.98
N ALA A 26 -2.59 -11.69 19.04
CA ALA A 26 -2.63 -10.36 19.64
C ALA A 26 -2.55 -10.42 21.17
N PHE A 27 -3.20 -11.40 21.80
CA PHE A 27 -3.06 -11.66 23.23
C PHE A 27 -1.62 -12.04 23.59
N ASP A 28 -1.02 -12.97 22.84
CA ASP A 28 0.38 -13.40 23.01
C ASP A 28 1.35 -12.22 22.88
N ALA A 29 1.17 -11.37 21.85
CA ALA A 29 2.01 -10.21 21.60
C ALA A 29 1.97 -9.17 22.72
N THR A 30 0.85 -9.08 23.43
CA THR A 30 0.67 -8.18 24.58
C THR A 30 0.98 -8.84 25.92
N LYS A 31 1.31 -10.14 25.92
CA LYS A 31 1.45 -10.97 27.13
C LYS A 31 0.21 -10.91 28.04
N THR A 32 -0.96 -10.74 27.43
CA THR A 32 -2.23 -10.74 28.15
C THR A 32 -2.65 -12.18 28.36
N GLU A 33 -2.90 -12.58 29.61
CA GLU A 33 -3.38 -13.94 29.89
C GLU A 33 -4.77 -14.16 29.29
N TYR A 34 -4.97 -15.34 28.71
CA TYR A 34 -6.24 -15.79 28.19
C TYR A 34 -6.40 -17.29 28.42
N ASN A 35 -7.65 -17.73 28.34
CA ASN A 35 -7.98 -19.14 28.22
C ASN A 35 -8.61 -19.36 26.83
N ASP A 36 -8.59 -20.60 26.35
CA ASP A 36 -9.13 -20.92 25.02
C ASP A 36 -10.63 -20.58 24.91
N SER A 37 -11.40 -20.75 25.99
CA SER A 37 -12.82 -20.41 26.00
C SER A 37 -13.11 -18.92 25.77
N VAL A 38 -12.24 -18.01 26.25
CA VAL A 38 -12.35 -16.58 26.03
C VAL A 38 -12.08 -16.25 24.57
N ILE A 39 -11.07 -16.89 23.96
CA ILE A 39 -10.75 -16.71 22.55
C ILE A 39 -11.91 -17.18 21.68
N ASP A 40 -12.44 -18.38 21.94
CA ASP A 40 -13.55 -18.95 21.18
C ASP A 40 -14.79 -18.06 21.32
N PHE A 41 -15.07 -17.56 22.52
CA PHE A 41 -16.15 -16.61 22.76
C PHE A 41 -15.97 -15.29 22.00
N LEU A 42 -14.76 -14.75 21.97
CA LEU A 42 -14.46 -13.55 21.19
C LEU A 42 -14.61 -13.81 19.69
N ALA A 43 -14.15 -14.95 19.18
CA ALA A 43 -14.29 -15.33 17.77
C ALA A 43 -15.77 -15.48 17.37
N LEU A 44 -16.61 -16.02 18.26
CA LEU A 44 -18.06 -16.08 18.08
C LEU A 44 -18.70 -14.69 18.09
N LYS A 45 -18.29 -13.80 19.01
CA LYS A 45 -18.76 -12.40 19.03
C LYS A 45 -18.40 -11.66 17.74
N VAL A 46 -17.19 -11.85 17.23
CA VAL A 46 -16.77 -11.28 15.93
C VAL A 46 -17.66 -11.81 14.81
N SER A 47 -17.96 -13.11 14.83
CA SER A 47 -18.85 -13.73 13.84
C SER A 47 -20.26 -13.15 13.86
N ALA A 48 -20.80 -12.87 15.05
CA ALA A 48 -22.08 -12.19 15.20
C ALA A 48 -22.02 -10.73 14.72
N ASP A 49 -20.90 -10.05 14.94
CA ASP A 49 -20.73 -8.62 14.61
C ASP A 49 -20.63 -8.35 13.09
N PHE A 50 -19.93 -9.20 12.32
CA PHE A 50 -19.86 -9.03 10.86
C PHE A 50 -21.06 -9.66 10.12
N LEU A 51 -21.92 -10.44 10.79
CA LEU A 51 -23.07 -11.09 10.16
C LEU A 51 -23.96 -10.12 9.34
N PRO A 52 -24.27 -8.89 9.82
CA PRO A 52 -25.04 -7.92 9.05
C PRO A 52 -24.31 -7.34 7.83
N LYS A 53 -22.97 -7.49 7.75
CA LYS A 53 -22.13 -7.01 6.65
C LYS A 53 -22.10 -7.99 5.47
N ILE A 54 -22.63 -9.21 5.63
CA ILE A 54 -22.65 -10.23 4.58
C ILE A 54 -23.59 -9.78 3.45
N ARG A 55 -23.09 -9.82 2.21
CA ARG A 55 -23.85 -9.54 0.98
C ARG A 55 -23.70 -10.74 0.05
N ASP A 56 -24.81 -11.27 -0.45
CA ASP A 56 -24.83 -12.41 -1.37
C ASP A 56 -24.03 -13.63 -0.88
N GLY A 57 -24.08 -13.88 0.44
CA GLY A 57 -23.33 -14.98 1.08
C GLY A 57 -21.82 -14.73 1.20
N LYS A 58 -21.34 -13.52 0.89
CA LYS A 58 -19.93 -13.14 0.91
C LYS A 58 -19.66 -12.00 1.89
N VAL A 59 -18.47 -12.01 2.48
CA VAL A 59 -17.97 -10.93 3.35
C VAL A 59 -16.52 -10.60 3.00
N ALA A 60 -16.15 -9.32 2.98
CA ALA A 60 -14.76 -8.95 2.73
C ALA A 60 -13.90 -9.26 3.95
N VAL A 61 -12.64 -9.63 3.71
CA VAL A 61 -11.70 -9.88 4.83
C VAL A 61 -11.47 -8.63 5.69
N GLU A 62 -11.61 -7.42 5.13
CA GLU A 62 -11.53 -6.17 5.91
C GLU A 62 -12.70 -6.02 6.88
N ASP A 63 -13.92 -6.33 6.46
CA ASP A 63 -15.12 -6.26 7.32
C ASP A 63 -14.99 -7.14 8.57
N ILE A 64 -14.38 -8.33 8.40
CA ILE A 64 -14.08 -9.26 9.50
C ILE A 64 -13.02 -8.64 10.42
N GLN A 65 -11.98 -8.03 9.87
CA GLN A 65 -10.91 -7.40 10.67
C GLN A 65 -11.43 -6.20 11.46
N ASP A 66 -12.27 -5.36 10.86
CA ASP A 66 -12.94 -4.25 11.56
C ASP A 66 -13.81 -4.75 12.71
N SER A 67 -14.50 -5.89 12.51
CA SER A 67 -15.27 -6.53 13.58
C SER A 67 -14.39 -7.12 14.69
N VAL A 68 -13.19 -7.64 14.39
CA VAL A 68 -12.22 -8.04 15.42
C VAL A 68 -11.82 -6.84 16.27
N GLU A 69 -11.46 -5.72 15.65
CA GLU A 69 -11.05 -4.50 16.35
C GLU A 69 -12.18 -3.94 17.24
N ALA A 70 -13.40 -3.90 16.71
CA ALA A 70 -14.57 -3.42 17.43
C ALA A 70 -14.94 -4.32 18.61
N VAL A 71 -14.83 -5.65 18.47
CA VAL A 71 -15.14 -6.60 19.54
C VAL A 71 -14.07 -6.59 20.63
N LEU A 72 -12.77 -6.52 20.28
CA LEU A 72 -11.69 -6.41 21.26
C LEU A 72 -11.80 -5.12 22.06
N SER A 73 -12.08 -4.00 21.39
CA SER A 73 -12.27 -2.70 22.03
C SER A 73 -13.47 -2.70 22.99
N ARG A 74 -14.64 -3.18 22.54
CA ARG A 74 -15.86 -3.29 23.38
C ARG A 74 -15.72 -4.34 24.49
N GLY A 75 -14.87 -5.33 24.31
CA GLY A 75 -14.58 -6.38 25.28
C GLY A 75 -13.68 -5.94 26.44
N GLY A 76 -13.19 -4.69 26.44
CA GLY A 76 -12.26 -4.18 27.45
C GLY A 76 -10.80 -4.60 27.23
N TYR A 77 -10.48 -5.22 26.09
CA TYR A 77 -9.12 -5.64 25.75
C TYR A 77 -8.37 -4.53 24.98
N GLU A 78 -8.32 -3.33 25.54
CA GLU A 78 -7.83 -2.12 24.85
C GLU A 78 -6.38 -2.29 24.35
N ASN A 79 -5.49 -2.83 25.18
CA ASN A 79 -4.10 -3.10 24.80
C ASN A 79 -4.00 -4.13 23.65
N VAL A 80 -4.82 -5.17 23.69
CA VAL A 80 -4.86 -6.21 22.64
C VAL A 80 -5.41 -5.64 21.34
N ALA A 81 -6.49 -4.86 21.40
CA ALA A 81 -7.08 -4.18 20.25
C ALA A 81 -6.06 -3.25 19.58
N LYS A 82 -5.36 -2.43 20.38
CA LYS A 82 -4.31 -1.54 19.88
C LYS A 82 -3.16 -2.29 19.22
N ALA A 83 -2.70 -3.39 19.83
CA ALA A 83 -1.65 -4.24 19.24
C ALA A 83 -2.12 -4.87 17.92
N TYR A 84 -3.37 -5.33 17.85
CA TYR A 84 -3.97 -5.88 16.63
C TYR A 84 -4.03 -4.84 15.51
N ILE A 85 -4.54 -3.63 15.80
CA ILE A 85 -4.64 -2.51 14.85
C ILE A 85 -3.26 -2.14 14.31
N LEU A 86 -2.28 -1.96 15.19
CA LEU A 86 -0.92 -1.61 14.80
C LEU A 86 -0.28 -2.69 13.93
N TYR A 87 -0.47 -3.97 14.27
CA TYR A 87 0.03 -5.08 13.48
C TYR A 87 -0.65 -5.16 12.11
N ARG A 88 -1.98 -4.95 12.04
CA ARG A 88 -2.74 -4.87 10.78
C ARG A 88 -2.16 -3.78 9.87
N LYS A 89 -1.99 -2.57 10.41
CA LYS A 89 -1.41 -1.42 9.69
C LYS A 89 0.03 -1.65 9.25
N GLN A 90 0.87 -2.28 10.10
CA GLN A 90 2.24 -2.63 9.72
C GLN A 90 2.26 -3.67 8.59
N ARG A 91 1.39 -4.68 8.65
CA ARG A 91 1.28 -5.71 7.60
C ARG A 91 0.70 -5.15 6.30
N GLU A 92 -0.20 -4.18 6.38
CA GLU A 92 -0.68 -3.41 5.25
C GLU A 92 0.45 -2.63 4.60
N LYS A 93 1.22 -1.86 5.39
CA LYS A 93 2.43 -1.18 4.89
C LYS A 93 3.41 -2.16 4.23
N LEU A 94 3.67 -3.32 4.82
CA LEU A 94 4.54 -4.34 4.23
C LEU A 94 3.98 -4.93 2.92
N ARG A 95 2.66 -5.05 2.76
CA ARG A 95 2.05 -5.49 1.50
C ARG A 95 2.17 -4.41 0.43
N ASN A 96 1.91 -3.16 0.79
CA ASN A 96 2.07 -2.01 -0.11
C ASN A 96 3.54 -1.87 -0.52
N MET A 97 4.49 -1.99 0.41
CA MET A 97 5.93 -2.01 0.11
C MET A 97 6.36 -3.18 -0.79
N LYS A 98 5.65 -4.33 -0.78
CA LYS A 98 5.94 -5.43 -1.70
C LYS A 98 5.56 -5.08 -3.14
N SER A 99 4.58 -4.20 -3.35
CA SER A 99 4.33 -3.58 -4.66
C SER A 99 5.41 -2.56 -5.05
N THR A 100 6.09 -1.99 -4.06
CA THR A 100 7.23 -1.06 -4.22
C THR A 100 8.58 -1.77 -4.43
N TYR A 101 8.65 -3.11 -4.32
CA TYR A 101 9.89 -3.84 -4.59
C TYR A 101 10.14 -3.83 -6.10
N LEU A 102 10.90 -2.83 -6.55
CA LEU A 102 11.31 -2.69 -7.93
C LEU A 102 12.20 -3.88 -8.28
N ASP A 103 11.70 -4.80 -9.11
CA ASP A 103 12.56 -5.84 -9.69
C ASP A 103 13.56 -5.13 -10.62
N TYR A 104 14.82 -5.05 -10.17
CA TYR A 104 15.88 -4.36 -10.90
C TYR A 104 16.12 -5.01 -12.27
N LYS A 105 15.95 -6.34 -12.37
CA LYS A 105 16.13 -7.07 -13.63
C LYS A 105 15.01 -6.71 -14.59
N ASP A 106 13.77 -6.72 -14.11
CA ASP A 106 12.59 -6.34 -14.89
C ASP A 106 12.68 -4.88 -15.36
N THR A 107 13.09 -3.97 -14.47
CA THR A 107 13.23 -2.53 -14.79
C THR A 107 14.26 -2.29 -15.89
N VAL A 108 15.43 -2.92 -15.78
CA VAL A 108 16.49 -2.81 -16.79
C VAL A 108 16.04 -3.46 -18.10
N ASN A 109 15.46 -4.64 -18.07
CA ASN A 109 15.00 -5.36 -19.26
C ASN A 109 13.90 -4.59 -20.01
N LYS A 110 12.94 -4.01 -19.29
CA LYS A 110 11.87 -3.18 -19.89
C LYS A 110 12.43 -2.01 -20.68
N TYR A 111 13.50 -1.38 -20.19
CA TYR A 111 14.20 -0.34 -20.93
C TYR A 111 14.92 -0.91 -22.15
N LEU A 112 15.75 -1.96 -21.97
CA LEU A 112 16.55 -2.56 -23.04
C LEU A 112 15.72 -3.11 -24.20
N HIS A 113 14.54 -3.66 -23.90
CA HIS A 113 13.63 -4.23 -24.88
C HIS A 113 12.54 -3.25 -25.35
N VAL A 114 12.49 -2.04 -24.79
CA VAL A 114 11.49 -1.01 -25.12
C VAL A 114 10.05 -1.55 -24.94
N GLU A 115 9.85 -2.33 -23.87
CA GLU A 115 8.59 -3.00 -23.57
C GLU A 115 7.60 -2.11 -22.81
N ASP A 116 8.09 -1.02 -22.20
CA ASP A 116 7.29 -0.07 -21.44
C ASP A 116 7.15 1.24 -22.22
N TRP A 117 5.92 1.77 -22.32
CA TRP A 117 5.66 3.07 -22.94
C TRP A 117 6.40 4.20 -22.22
N ARG A 118 6.72 4.02 -20.92
CA ARG A 118 7.50 4.95 -20.11
C ARG A 118 8.90 5.23 -20.68
N VAL A 119 9.47 4.29 -21.45
CA VAL A 119 10.73 4.50 -22.18
C VAL A 119 10.60 5.63 -23.21
N LYS A 120 9.38 5.92 -23.67
CA LYS A 120 9.03 6.96 -24.65
C LYS A 120 8.20 8.10 -24.05
N GLU A 121 8.06 8.18 -22.73
CA GLU A 121 7.29 9.24 -22.05
C GLU A 121 7.91 10.62 -22.32
N ASN A 122 9.24 10.71 -22.35
CA ASN A 122 9.96 11.94 -22.63
C ASN A 122 10.42 11.98 -24.10
N SER A 123 9.83 12.89 -24.88
CA SER A 123 10.15 13.07 -26.31
C SER A 123 11.57 13.55 -26.60
N THR A 124 12.28 14.09 -25.61
CA THR A 124 13.68 14.58 -25.74
C THR A 124 14.72 13.53 -25.37
N VAL A 125 14.32 12.45 -24.68
CA VAL A 125 15.23 11.41 -24.20
C VAL A 125 15.29 10.29 -25.24
N THR A 126 16.46 10.09 -25.83
CA THR A 126 16.71 8.98 -26.77
C THR A 126 17.24 7.75 -26.03
N TYR A 127 17.03 6.57 -26.63
CA TYR A 127 17.60 5.32 -26.14
C TYR A 127 19.12 5.42 -26.00
N SER A 128 19.61 5.42 -24.76
CA SER A 128 21.01 5.69 -24.43
C SER A 128 21.33 5.22 -23.01
N VAL A 129 22.61 5.16 -22.66
CA VAL A 129 23.03 4.87 -21.27
C VAL A 129 22.51 5.94 -20.30
N GLY A 130 22.53 7.21 -20.71
CA GLY A 130 21.95 8.30 -19.91
C GLY A 130 20.44 8.15 -19.71
N GLY A 131 19.72 7.77 -20.77
CA GLY A 131 18.30 7.46 -20.71
C GLY A 131 17.98 6.26 -19.82
N LEU A 132 18.84 5.22 -19.81
CA LEU A 132 18.70 4.07 -18.92
C LEU A 132 18.84 4.48 -17.44
N ILE A 133 19.87 5.27 -17.12
CA ILE A 133 20.09 5.78 -15.76
C ILE A 133 18.88 6.61 -15.31
N LEU A 134 18.39 7.50 -16.18
CA LEU A 134 17.23 8.33 -15.89
C LEU A 134 15.95 7.50 -15.73
N SER A 135 15.71 6.51 -16.59
CA SER A 135 14.55 5.60 -16.50
C SER A 135 14.56 4.79 -15.20
N ASN A 136 15.72 4.22 -14.85
CA ASN A 136 15.87 3.42 -13.63
C ASN A 136 15.67 4.28 -12.38
N SER A 137 16.33 5.44 -12.31
CA SER A 137 16.16 6.39 -11.21
C SER A 137 14.72 6.90 -11.15
N GLY A 138 14.12 7.18 -12.30
CA GLY A 138 12.76 7.69 -12.41
C GLY A 138 11.72 6.72 -11.90
N ALA A 139 11.89 5.41 -12.16
CA ALA A 139 11.01 4.38 -11.63
C ALA A 139 11.04 4.31 -10.09
N ILE A 140 12.20 4.56 -9.48
CA ILE A 140 12.36 4.62 -8.02
C ILE A 140 11.69 5.88 -7.47
N THR A 141 11.97 7.04 -8.06
CA THR A 141 11.41 8.33 -7.63
C THR A 141 9.89 8.35 -7.75
N ALA A 142 9.34 7.82 -8.84
CA ALA A 142 7.90 7.76 -9.07
C ALA A 142 7.20 6.92 -8.00
N ASN A 143 7.80 5.80 -7.60
CA ASN A 143 7.29 4.98 -6.51
C ASN A 143 7.30 5.73 -5.17
N TYR A 144 8.37 6.48 -4.88
CA TYR A 144 8.44 7.30 -3.67
C TYR A 144 7.33 8.37 -3.62
N TRP A 145 7.11 9.10 -4.72
CA TRP A 145 6.00 10.06 -4.82
C TRP A 145 4.65 9.39 -4.51
N LEU A 146 4.36 8.26 -5.16
CA LEU A 146 3.08 7.57 -5.08
C LEU A 146 2.88 6.74 -3.81
N SER A 147 3.90 6.56 -2.97
CA SER A 147 3.79 5.79 -1.73
C SER A 147 3.99 6.61 -0.47
N GLU A 148 4.83 7.65 -0.51
CA GLU A 148 5.20 8.43 0.68
C GLU A 148 4.71 9.88 0.64
N VAL A 149 4.41 10.45 -0.54
CA VAL A 149 4.02 11.87 -0.67
C VAL A 149 2.54 12.03 -1.00
N TYR A 150 2.07 11.38 -2.07
CA TYR A 150 0.68 11.50 -2.49
C TYR A 150 -0.24 10.64 -1.63
N ASP A 151 -1.46 11.14 -1.43
CA ASP A 151 -2.54 10.36 -0.83
C ASP A 151 -2.88 9.13 -1.68
N GLU A 152 -3.37 8.09 -1.02
CA GLU A 152 -3.67 6.80 -1.64
C GLU A 152 -4.70 6.93 -2.78
N GLU A 153 -5.67 7.83 -2.65
CA GLU A 153 -6.66 8.13 -3.70
C GLU A 153 -5.98 8.62 -4.98
N ILE A 154 -5.09 9.62 -4.87
CA ILE A 154 -4.35 10.19 -6.01
C ILE A 154 -3.42 9.15 -6.63
N ALA A 155 -2.70 8.41 -5.78
CA ALA A 155 -1.77 7.39 -6.23
C ALA A 155 -2.49 6.26 -7.00
N ASN A 156 -3.67 5.85 -6.54
CA ASN A 156 -4.48 4.83 -7.20
C ASN A 156 -5.09 5.35 -8.49
N ALA A 157 -5.58 6.59 -8.53
CA ALA A 157 -6.07 7.21 -9.76
C ALA A 157 -4.98 7.23 -10.86
N HIS A 158 -3.73 7.51 -10.49
CA HIS A 158 -2.60 7.41 -11.43
C HIS A 158 -2.33 5.97 -11.90
N ARG A 159 -2.25 5.02 -10.95
CA ARG A 159 -1.95 3.60 -11.26
C ARG A 159 -3.03 2.93 -12.10
N ASN A 160 -4.29 3.32 -11.91
CA ASN A 160 -5.45 2.80 -12.66
C ASN A 160 -5.68 3.54 -13.99
N CYS A 161 -4.83 4.53 -14.31
CA CYS A 161 -4.96 5.37 -15.50
C CYS A 161 -6.24 6.22 -15.54
N ASP A 162 -6.82 6.54 -14.38
CA ASP A 162 -7.91 7.53 -14.27
C ASP A 162 -7.37 8.95 -14.50
N ILE A 163 -6.12 9.19 -14.09
CA ILE A 163 -5.35 10.42 -14.35
C ILE A 163 -3.89 10.07 -14.70
N HIS A 164 -3.18 11.01 -15.33
CA HIS A 164 -1.75 10.89 -15.56
C HIS A 164 -1.01 12.04 -14.86
N LEU A 165 -0.13 11.70 -13.91
CA LEU A 165 0.72 12.63 -13.20
C LEU A 165 2.04 12.72 -13.96
N HIS A 166 2.35 13.90 -14.45
CA HIS A 166 3.55 14.15 -15.23
C HIS A 166 4.80 14.26 -14.34
N ASP A 167 5.95 13.86 -14.89
CA ASP A 167 7.30 14.11 -14.36
C ASP A 167 7.61 13.53 -12.97
N LEU A 168 6.97 12.42 -12.62
CA LEU A 168 7.25 11.67 -11.38
C LEU A 168 8.69 11.11 -11.30
N SER A 169 9.45 11.18 -12.39
CA SER A 169 10.83 10.68 -12.45
C SER A 169 11.85 11.50 -11.61
N MET A 170 11.50 12.72 -11.20
CA MET A 170 12.41 13.61 -10.47
C MET A 170 11.80 14.21 -9.20
N LEU A 171 12.65 14.59 -8.24
CA LEU A 171 12.29 15.32 -7.01
C LEU A 171 12.58 16.83 -7.17
N THR A 172 12.07 17.44 -8.23
CA THR A 172 12.32 18.84 -8.56
C THR A 172 11.09 19.49 -9.18
N GLY A 173 11.10 20.81 -9.32
CA GLY A 173 10.07 21.52 -10.05
C GLY A 173 10.05 21.13 -11.53
N TYR A 174 8.87 21.16 -12.15
CA TYR A 174 8.69 20.75 -13.55
C TYR A 174 9.55 21.56 -14.52
N CYS A 175 9.41 22.88 -14.47
CA CYS A 175 10.15 23.78 -15.34
C CYS A 175 10.36 25.13 -14.64
N ALA A 176 11.40 25.86 -15.04
CA ALA A 176 11.66 27.21 -14.59
C ALA A 176 12.18 28.06 -15.75
N GLY A 177 11.70 29.30 -15.81
CA GLY A 177 12.25 30.34 -16.70
C GLY A 177 13.34 31.11 -15.97
N TRP A 178 14.50 31.28 -16.62
CA TRP A 178 15.66 31.96 -16.03
C TRP A 178 15.84 33.36 -16.61
N SER A 179 16.10 34.34 -15.75
CA SER A 179 16.34 35.72 -16.17
C SER A 179 17.75 35.88 -16.73
N LEU A 180 17.86 36.09 -18.05
CA LEU A 180 19.15 36.39 -18.68
C LEU A 180 19.77 37.69 -18.12
N LYS A 181 18.95 38.67 -17.76
CA LYS A 181 19.42 39.91 -17.12
C LYS A 181 20.11 39.61 -15.79
N GLN A 182 19.56 38.67 -15.01
CA GLN A 182 20.15 38.27 -13.74
C GLN A 182 21.48 37.54 -13.98
N LEU A 183 21.50 36.55 -14.88
CA LEU A 183 22.71 35.82 -15.26
C LEU A 183 23.85 36.75 -15.70
N ILE A 184 23.55 37.77 -16.51
CA ILE A 184 24.55 38.74 -16.98
C ILE A 184 25.06 39.62 -15.83
N LYS A 185 24.20 40.02 -14.89
CA LYS A 185 24.57 40.95 -13.80
C LYS A 185 25.23 40.27 -12.61
N GLU A 186 24.81 39.05 -12.29
CA GLU A 186 25.16 38.34 -11.06
C GLU A 186 26.03 37.10 -11.32
N GLY A 187 26.16 36.68 -12.59
CA GLY A 187 26.92 35.49 -12.97
C GLY A 187 26.21 34.18 -12.61
N LEU A 188 26.98 33.12 -12.40
CA LEU A 188 26.47 31.76 -12.07
C LEU A 188 26.24 31.55 -10.56
N GLY A 189 26.46 32.57 -9.73
CA GLY A 189 26.35 32.51 -8.28
C GLY A 189 24.94 32.77 -7.75
N ILE A 190 23.93 32.16 -8.36
CA ILE A 190 22.55 32.24 -7.87
C ILE A 190 22.49 31.42 -6.56
N PRO A 191 22.02 31.98 -5.43
CA PRO A 191 21.86 31.23 -4.17
C PRO A 191 20.83 30.11 -4.27
#